data_AF-A0AAW9XAY3-F1
#
_entry.id   AF-A0AAW9XAY3-F1
#
_cell.length_a   1.000
_cell.length_b   1.000
_cell.length_c   1.000
_cell.angle_alpha   90.00
_cell.angle_beta   90.00
_cell.angle_gamma   90.00
#
_symmetry.space_group_name_H-M   'P 1'
#
loop_
_entity.id
_entity.type
_entity.pdbx_description
1 polymer ?
#
loop_
_entity_poly.entity_id
_entity_poly.type
_entity_poly.pdbx_seq_one_letter_code
_entity_poly.pdbx_strand_id
1 'polypeptide(L)' 'MSDTLSGTTHPDDNDDHPWWGLPCTVTPCFGARLVQEGNR' A
#
# COMPACT_ATOMS: atom_id res chain seq x y z
N MET A 1 -28.24 -12.03 -1.59
CA MET A 1 -27.28 -13.16 -1.65
C MET A 1 -26.17 -12.72 -2.58
N SER A 2 -25.02 -12.36 -2.01
CA SER A 2 -23.78 -12.11 -2.74
C SER A 2 -22.69 -12.68 -1.85
N ASP A 3 -22.30 -13.91 -2.13
CA ASP A 3 -21.32 -14.66 -1.35
C ASP A 3 -19.93 -14.12 -1.67
N THR A 4 -19.44 -13.20 -0.84
CA THR A 4 -18.05 -12.74 -0.93
C THR A 4 -17.15 -13.83 -0.33
N LEU A 5 -16.72 -14.75 -1.19
CA LEU A 5 -15.65 -15.71 -0.91
C LEU A 5 -14.41 -14.94 -0.42
N SER A 6 -14.17 -15.00 0.89
CA SER A 6 -12.91 -14.60 1.53
C SER A 6 -11.79 -15.56 1.11
N GLY A 7 -11.35 -15.43 -0.14
CA GLY A 7 -10.18 -16.10 -0.68
C GLY A 7 -9.01 -15.12 -0.69
N THR A 8 -8.21 -15.14 0.37
CA THR A 8 -6.81 -14.68 0.38
C THR A 8 -6.58 -13.20 0.02
N THR A 9 -6.63 -12.30 1.03
CA THR A 9 -5.57 -11.32 1.37
C THR A 9 -6.04 -10.48 2.58
N HIS A 10 -5.18 -10.37 3.57
CA HIS A 10 -5.27 -9.55 4.79
C HIS A 10 -4.25 -8.40 4.66
N PRO A 11 -4.40 -7.21 5.27
CA PRO A 11 -5.57 -6.62 5.92
C PRO A 11 -6.20 -5.50 5.06
N ASP A 12 -7.41 -5.11 5.44
CA ASP A 12 -8.06 -3.86 5.04
C ASP A 12 -7.27 -2.69 5.67
N ASP A 13 -6.14 -2.32 5.07
CA ASP A 13 -5.51 -1.02 5.31
C ASP A 13 -6.40 -0.01 4.60
N ASN A 14 -7.41 0.49 5.33
CA ASN A 14 -8.34 1.55 4.95
C ASN A 14 -7.83 2.33 3.74
N ASP A 15 -8.40 2.08 2.55
CA ASP A 15 -7.96 2.64 1.27
C ASP A 15 -7.86 4.19 1.28
N ASP A 16 -8.49 4.85 2.26
CA ASP A 16 -8.37 6.29 2.50
C ASP A 16 -6.98 6.74 3.01
N HIS A 17 -6.18 5.83 3.55
CA HIS A 17 -4.85 6.10 4.15
C HIS A 17 -3.75 5.14 3.67
N PRO A 18 -3.48 5.07 2.36
CA PRO A 18 -2.49 4.13 1.83
C PRO A 18 -1.06 4.54 2.20
N TRP A 19 -0.22 3.54 2.50
CA TRP A 19 1.22 3.74 2.61
C TRP A 19 1.83 4.02 1.22
N TRP A 20 2.33 5.22 1.03
CA TRP A 20 2.90 5.65 -0.27
C TRP A 20 4.33 5.17 -0.48
N GLY A 21 5.08 4.88 0.60
CA GLY A 21 6.47 4.45 0.50
C GLY A 21 6.63 3.02 0.00
N LEU A 22 7.88 2.64 -0.28
CA LEU A 22 8.22 1.23 -0.39
C LEU A 22 8.12 0.56 0.99
N PRO A 23 7.84 -0.75 1.05
CA PRO A 23 7.94 -1.51 2.29
C PRO A 23 9.32 -1.34 2.93
N CYS A 24 9.37 -1.01 4.23
CA CYS A 24 10.60 -0.83 4.98
C CYS A 24 10.59 -1.68 6.25
N THR A 25 11.69 -2.36 6.55
CA THR A 25 11.87 -3.21 7.74
C THR A 25 12.72 -2.56 8.83
N VAL A 26 13.19 -1.33 8.62
CA VAL A 26 14.11 -0.60 9.51
C VAL A 26 13.40 0.61 10.11
N THR A 27 13.74 0.99 11.34
CA THR A 27 13.17 2.17 12.04
C THR A 27 14.29 3.03 12.67
N PRO A 28 14.31 4.35 12.41
CA PRO A 28 13.31 5.14 11.68
C PRO A 28 13.37 4.95 10.15
N CYS A 29 12.22 5.07 9.47
CA CYS A 29 12.12 5.05 8.01
C CYS A 29 11.27 6.22 7.46
N PHE A 30 11.61 6.64 6.24
CA PHE A 30 10.86 7.62 5.46
C PHE A 30 10.30 6.93 4.21
N GLY A 31 9.01 7.12 3.92
CA GLY A 31 8.32 6.53 2.78
C GLY A 31 7.61 7.58 1.94
N ALA A 32 7.79 7.53 0.61
CA ALA A 32 7.09 8.37 -0.35
C ALA A 32 6.86 7.62 -1.67
N ARG A 33 5.78 7.97 -2.37
CA ARG A 33 5.53 7.57 -3.77
C ARG A 33 5.86 8.76 -4.65
N LEU A 34 6.88 8.62 -5.50
CA LEU A 34 7.23 9.67 -6.46
C LEU A 34 6.43 9.49 -7.74
N VAL A 35 6.13 10.61 -8.41
CA VAL A 35 5.62 10.60 -9.78
C VAL A 35 6.83 10.55 -10.70
N GLN A 36 6.90 9.55 -11.57
CA GLN A 36 7.92 9.46 -12.60
C GLN A 36 7.37 9.97 -13.92
N GLU A 37 7.98 11.00 -14.50
CA GLU A 37 7.57 11.58 -15.78
C GLU A 37 8.68 11.44 -16.83
N GLY A 38 8.81 10.24 -17.40
CA GLY A 38 9.94 9.91 -18.27
C GLY A 38 11.18 9.59 -17.45
N ASN A 39 12.22 10.42 -17.55
CA ASN A 39 13.50 10.26 -16.83
C ASN A 39 13.66 11.24 -15.65
N ARG A 40 12.54 11.76 -15.13
CA ARG A 40 12.47 12.57 -13.89
C ARG A 40 11.59 11.86 -12.88
#